data_AF-A0A8X7TL44-F1
#
_entry.id   AF-A0A8X7TL44-F1
#
_cell.length_a   1.000
_cell.length_b   1.000
_cell.length_c   1.000
_cell.angle_alpha   90.00
_cell.angle_beta   90.00
_cell.angle_gamma   90.00
#
_symmetry.space_group_name_H-M   'P 1'
#
loop_
_entity.id
_entity.type
_entity.pdbx_description
1 polymer ?
#
loop_
_entity_poly.entity_id
_entity_poly.type
_entity_poly.pdbx_seq_one_letter_code
_entity_poly.pdbx_strand_id
1 'polypeptide(L)'
;MIMTNMTTGDKVVLYFQPCGWFGSGRYEVDGYVYNANEEPKILMTGKWNESMSYQQCDGEGEPLPGTELKEVGLKLADAPKDDKYQYTHFAHKINSFDTAPKKLLPSDSRLRPDRYALEMGDMSKSGNEKSSMEERQRAEKRTREEKGRSFTPKWFDITEEVTPTPWGDLEVYQFNGKYLEHREAADKSEDNTDPKSIPFNPWQFQDMST
;
A
#
# COMPACT_ATOMS: atom_id res chain seq x y z
N MET A 1 -6.05 -16.25 4.07
CA MET A 1 -4.85 -15.76 3.37
C MET A 1 -3.81 -16.86 3.39
N ILE A 2 -3.20 -17.15 2.24
CA ILE A 2 -2.11 -18.14 2.13
C ILE A 2 -0.91 -17.39 1.58
N MET A 3 0.25 -17.54 2.22
CA MET A 3 1.52 -17.00 1.72
C MET A 3 2.52 -18.15 1.67
N THR A 4 3.19 -18.31 0.52
CA THR A 4 4.14 -19.40 0.28
C THR A 4 5.52 -18.82 0.02
N ASN A 5 6.52 -19.31 0.73
CA ASN A 5 7.91 -19.04 0.41
C ASN A 5 8.33 -19.91 -0.78
N MET A 6 8.48 -19.30 -1.95
CA MET A 6 8.84 -20.00 -3.18
C MET A 6 10.25 -20.63 -3.16
N THR A 7 11.12 -20.21 -2.23
CA THR A 7 12.49 -20.75 -2.11
C THR A 7 12.54 -22.00 -1.22
N THR A 8 11.84 -21.97 -0.08
CA THR A 8 11.87 -23.08 0.88
C THR A 8 10.69 -24.04 0.74
N GLY A 9 9.58 -23.60 0.13
CA GLY A 9 8.32 -24.34 0.07
C GLY A 9 7.45 -24.20 1.32
N ASP A 10 7.94 -23.51 2.37
CA ASP A 10 7.15 -23.27 3.57
C ASP A 10 5.96 -22.37 3.26
N LYS A 11 4.82 -22.63 3.90
CA LYS A 11 3.60 -21.85 3.69
C LYS A 11 2.97 -21.45 5.03
N VAL A 12 2.41 -20.25 5.08
CA VAL A 12 1.57 -19.81 6.19
C VAL A 12 0.14 -19.67 5.72
N VAL A 13 -0.79 -20.21 6.50
CA VAL A 13 -2.22 -20.15 6.26
C VAL A 13 -2.84 -19.41 7.43
N LEU A 14 -3.34 -18.20 7.18
CA LEU A 14 -4.04 -17.36 8.15
C LEU A 14 -5.52 -17.27 7.81
N TYR A 15 -6.37 -17.50 8.79
CA TYR A 15 -7.82 -17.42 8.75
C TYR A 15 -8.28 -16.21 9.53
N PHE A 16 -8.90 -15.26 8.83
CA PHE A 16 -9.51 -14.08 9.45
C PHE A 16 -10.95 -14.44 9.78
N GLN A 17 -11.28 -14.50 11.07
CA GLN A 17 -12.60 -14.91 11.50
C GLN A 17 -13.63 -13.83 11.15
N PRO A 18 -14.77 -14.20 10.53
CA PRO A 18 -15.87 -13.27 10.36
C PRO A 18 -16.48 -12.95 11.74
N CYS A 19 -16.94 -11.71 11.90
CA CYS A 19 -17.64 -11.31 13.11
C CYS A 19 -18.99 -12.04 13.20
N GLY A 20 -19.09 -12.97 14.14
CA GLY A 20 -20.30 -13.72 14.45
C GLY A 20 -21.29 -12.93 15.30
N TRP A 21 -22.37 -13.61 15.71
CA TRP A 21 -23.35 -13.02 16.63
C TRP A 21 -22.69 -12.57 17.93
N PHE A 22 -23.14 -11.41 18.42
CA PHE A 22 -22.63 -10.74 19.63
C PHE A 22 -21.14 -10.38 19.59
N GLY A 23 -20.50 -10.34 18.41
CA GLY A 23 -19.10 -9.95 18.27
C GLY A 23 -18.10 -11.07 18.51
N SER A 24 -18.56 -12.33 18.57
CA SER A 24 -17.66 -13.49 18.57
C SER A 24 -16.79 -13.49 17.31
N GLY A 25 -15.50 -13.82 17.40
CA GLY A 25 -14.60 -13.80 16.24
C GLY A 25 -14.17 -12.41 15.79
N ARG A 26 -14.60 -11.34 16.48
CA ARG A 26 -14.29 -9.97 16.03
C ARG A 26 -12.79 -9.71 16.12
N TYR A 27 -12.20 -9.46 14.96
CA TYR A 27 -10.78 -9.19 14.74
C TYR A 27 -9.85 -10.39 14.92
N GLU A 28 -10.40 -11.58 15.18
CA GLU A 28 -9.60 -12.77 15.42
C GLU A 28 -8.93 -13.26 14.13
N VAL A 29 -7.67 -13.67 14.28
CA VAL A 29 -6.87 -14.30 13.23
C VAL A 29 -6.19 -15.52 13.82
N ASP A 30 -6.48 -16.67 13.23
CA ASP A 30 -5.87 -17.94 13.60
C ASP A 30 -5.21 -18.57 12.39
N GLY A 31 -4.19 -19.37 12.58
CA GLY A 31 -3.51 -19.97 11.46
C GLY A 31 -2.32 -20.80 11.84
N TYR A 32 -1.68 -21.35 10.81
CA TYR A 32 -0.56 -22.24 10.98
C TYR A 32 0.54 -21.92 9.97
N VAL A 33 1.78 -22.09 10.39
CA VAL A 33 2.94 -22.18 9.50
C VAL A 33 3.23 -23.65 9.28
N TYR A 34 3.28 -24.03 8.01
CA TYR A 34 3.60 -25.36 7.54
C TYR A 34 4.98 -25.36 6.91
N ASN A 35 5.72 -26.45 7.09
CA ASN A 35 6.93 -26.69 6.33
C ASN A 35 6.60 -27.13 4.89
N ALA A 36 7.63 -27.30 4.05
CA ALA A 36 7.50 -27.81 2.69
C ALA A 36 6.82 -29.19 2.56
N ASN A 37 6.80 -29.99 3.64
CA ASN A 37 6.12 -31.30 3.68
C ASN A 37 4.64 -31.19 4.09
N GLU A 38 4.09 -29.97 4.17
CA GLU A 38 2.73 -29.69 4.61
C GLU A 38 2.43 -30.06 6.07
N GLU A 39 3.46 -30.16 6.91
CA GLU A 39 3.31 -30.42 8.34
C GLU A 39 3.22 -29.10 9.12
N PRO A 40 2.23 -28.92 10.00
CA PRO A 40 2.18 -27.75 10.87
C PRO A 40 3.37 -27.77 11.84
N LYS A 41 3.98 -26.60 12.04
CA LYS A 41 5.11 -26.41 12.98
C LYS A 41 4.89 -25.26 13.95
N ILE A 42 4.10 -24.26 13.54
CA ILE A 42 3.80 -23.09 14.36
C ILE A 42 2.31 -22.81 14.27
N LEU A 43 1.65 -22.73 15.41
CA LEU A 43 0.30 -22.19 15.56
C LEU A 43 0.41 -20.69 15.80
N MET A 44 -0.34 -19.92 15.02
CA MET A 44 -0.48 -18.47 15.15
C MET A 44 -1.91 -18.14 15.55
N THR A 45 -2.08 -17.26 16.53
CA THR A 45 -3.39 -16.81 17.00
C THR A 45 -3.30 -15.38 17.53
N GLY A 46 -4.39 -14.63 17.45
CA GLY A 46 -4.45 -13.29 18.03
C GLY A 46 -5.54 -12.46 17.39
N LYS A 47 -5.41 -11.14 17.52
CA LYS A 47 -6.29 -10.19 16.87
C LYS A 47 -5.47 -9.22 16.03
N TRP A 48 -5.84 -9.07 14.77
CA TRP A 48 -5.09 -8.22 13.84
C TRP A 48 -5.07 -6.73 14.24
N ASN A 49 -6.00 -6.30 15.10
CA ASN A 49 -6.10 -4.94 15.61
C ASN A 49 -5.45 -4.73 16.99
N GLU A 50 -4.87 -5.76 17.62
CA GLU A 50 -4.25 -5.66 18.95
C GLU A 50 -2.84 -6.24 18.93
N SER A 51 -2.73 -7.57 18.88
CA SER A 51 -1.47 -8.29 18.79
C SER A 51 -1.68 -9.69 18.20
N MET A 52 -0.62 -10.22 17.62
CA MET A 52 -0.55 -11.60 17.15
C MET A 52 0.43 -12.35 18.04
N SER A 53 0.16 -13.62 18.30
CA SER A 53 1.07 -14.50 19.03
C SER A 53 1.30 -15.80 18.28
N TYR A 54 2.37 -16.49 18.62
CA TYR A 54 2.72 -17.77 18.02
C TYR A 54 3.28 -18.74 19.07
N GLN A 55 3.08 -20.03 18.80
CA GLN A 55 3.59 -21.12 19.61
C GLN A 55 3.96 -22.30 18.71
N GLN A 56 4.95 -23.10 19.11
CA GLN A 56 5.28 -24.30 18.37
C GLN A 56 4.19 -25.35 18.55
N CYS A 57 3.83 -26.02 17.47
CA CYS A 57 2.84 -27.10 17.50
C CYS A 57 3.43 -28.42 16.98
N ASP A 58 2.78 -29.51 17.36
CA ASP A 58 3.04 -30.82 16.80
C ASP A 58 2.39 -31.01 15.41
N GLY A 59 2.50 -32.22 14.87
CA GLY A 59 1.94 -32.57 13.55
C GLY A 59 0.41 -32.59 13.50
N GLU A 60 -0.27 -32.59 14.65
CA GLU A 60 -1.74 -32.48 14.73
C GLU A 60 -2.20 -31.01 14.86
N GLY A 61 -1.26 -30.09 15.06
CA GLY A 61 -1.52 -28.65 15.22
C GLY A 61 -1.75 -28.24 16.67
N GLU A 62 -1.51 -29.13 17.63
CA GLU A 62 -1.64 -28.86 19.05
C GLU A 62 -0.35 -28.27 19.63
N PRO A 63 -0.43 -27.34 20.60
CA PRO A 63 0.74 -26.71 21.18
C PRO A 63 1.61 -27.74 21.92
N LEU A 64 2.92 -27.69 21.67
CA LEU A 64 3.85 -28.62 22.28
C LEU A 64 3.92 -28.41 23.81
N PRO A 65 3.97 -29.48 24.62
CA PRO A 65 4.08 -29.36 26.08
C PRO A 65 5.30 -28.55 26.50
N GLY A 66 5.09 -27.50 27.30
CA GLY A 66 6.15 -26.62 27.80
C GLY A 66 6.53 -25.47 26.85
N THR A 67 5.79 -25.26 25.76
CA THR A 67 5.96 -24.08 24.92
C THR A 67 5.09 -22.92 25.40
N GLU A 68 5.67 -21.72 25.39
CA GLU A 68 4.95 -20.49 25.75
C GLU A 68 4.46 -19.78 24.50
N LEU A 69 3.26 -19.21 24.61
CA LEU A 69 2.69 -18.34 23.58
C LEU A 69 3.50 -17.04 23.54
N LYS A 70 4.26 -16.84 22.47
CA LYS A 70 5.11 -15.66 22.28
C LYS A 70 4.37 -14.63 21.45
N GLU A 71 4.26 -13.41 21.97
CA GLU A 71 3.74 -12.28 21.21
C GLU A 71 4.70 -11.95 20.06
N VAL A 72 4.17 -11.83 18.85
CA VAL A 72 4.87 -11.27 17.71
C VAL A 72 5.12 -9.80 18.03
N GLY A 73 6.37 -9.32 17.87
CA GLY A 73 6.76 -7.94 18.20
C GLY A 73 6.09 -6.81 17.38
N LEU A 74 5.00 -7.11 16.67
CA LEU A 74 4.16 -6.16 15.97
C LEU A 74 3.16 -5.56 16.96
N LYS A 75 3.60 -4.57 17.74
CA LYS A 75 2.69 -3.76 18.56
C LYS A 75 2.02 -2.71 17.68
N LEU A 76 0.69 -2.58 17.78
CA LEU A 76 0.00 -1.47 17.16
C LEU A 76 0.54 -0.14 17.73
N ALA A 77 0.86 0.77 16.82
CA ALA A 77 1.22 2.13 17.21
C ALA A 77 -0.03 2.88 17.70
N ASP A 78 0.14 3.71 18.71
CA ASP A 78 -0.93 4.58 19.20
C ASP A 78 -1.44 5.50 18.07
N ALA A 79 -2.75 5.69 18.05
CA ALA A 79 -3.39 6.67 17.19
C ALA A 79 -3.62 8.00 17.96
N PRO A 80 -3.54 9.16 17.30
CA PRO A 80 -3.98 10.42 17.88
C PRO A 80 -5.45 10.33 18.34
N LYS A 81 -5.72 10.72 19.59
CA LYS A 81 -7.02 10.50 20.24
C LYS A 81 -8.18 11.30 19.62
N ASP A 82 -7.90 12.46 19.06
CA ASP A 82 -8.90 13.39 18.52
C ASP A 82 -8.75 13.60 17.00
N ASP A 83 -8.28 12.57 16.29
CA ASP A 83 -8.13 12.67 14.85
C ASP A 83 -9.49 12.65 14.13
N LYS A 84 -9.71 13.63 13.24
CA LYS A 84 -10.96 13.77 12.48
C LYS A 84 -11.29 12.54 11.61
N TYR A 85 -10.27 11.81 11.17
CA TYR A 85 -10.40 10.66 10.27
C TYR A 85 -9.89 9.35 10.87
N GLN A 86 -9.58 9.35 12.19
CA GLN A 86 -9.03 8.20 12.91
C GLN A 86 -7.73 7.66 12.30
N TYR A 87 -6.92 8.54 11.71
CA TYR A 87 -5.65 8.19 11.11
C TYR A 87 -4.56 7.94 12.13
N THR A 88 -3.67 6.98 11.84
CA THR A 88 -2.46 6.75 12.63
C THR A 88 -1.45 7.89 12.42
N HIS A 89 -0.48 8.03 13.33
CA HIS A 89 0.63 8.96 13.13
C HIS A 89 1.40 8.71 11.83
N PHE A 90 1.47 7.46 11.38
CA PHE A 90 2.08 7.11 10.11
C PHE A 90 1.28 7.67 8.92
N ALA A 91 -0.05 7.51 8.93
CA ALA A 91 -0.91 8.03 7.86
C ALA A 91 -0.82 9.55 7.71
N HIS A 92 -0.75 10.29 8.82
CA HIS A 92 -0.48 11.74 8.81
C HIS A 92 0.86 12.11 8.17
N LYS A 93 1.90 11.32 8.43
CA LYS A 93 3.23 11.55 7.83
C LYS A 93 3.22 11.33 6.32
N ILE A 94 2.46 10.36 5.79
CA ILE A 94 2.45 10.06 4.34
C ILE A 94 2.08 11.30 3.52
N ASN A 95 1.08 12.09 3.95
CA ASN A 95 0.61 13.26 3.21
C ASN A 95 1.31 14.57 3.60
N SER A 96 2.05 14.60 4.72
CA SER A 96 2.71 15.82 5.20
C SER A 96 3.87 16.23 4.30
N PHE A 97 3.93 17.53 4.00
CA PHE A 97 5.05 18.16 3.32
C PHE A 97 6.34 18.19 4.16
N ASP A 98 6.25 18.05 5.48
CA ASP A 98 7.43 18.05 6.37
C ASP A 98 8.30 16.80 6.15
N THR A 99 7.69 15.71 5.69
CA THR A 99 8.38 14.46 5.32
C THR A 99 8.59 14.33 3.82
N ALA A 100 8.21 15.35 3.04
CA ALA A 100 8.36 15.31 1.60
C ALA A 100 9.85 15.33 1.22
N PRO A 101 10.29 14.47 0.29
CA PRO A 101 11.63 14.57 -0.26
C PRO A 101 11.78 15.87 -1.05
N LYS A 102 13.01 16.39 -1.13
CA LYS A 102 13.35 17.52 -1.99
C LYS A 102 13.00 17.20 -3.44
N LYS A 103 12.51 18.18 -4.20
CA LYS A 103 12.15 18.04 -5.63
C LYS A 103 11.09 16.94 -5.85
N LEU A 104 9.88 17.22 -5.39
CA LEU A 104 8.71 16.36 -5.67
C LEU A 104 8.44 16.31 -7.18
N LEU A 105 8.03 15.14 -7.66
CA LEU A 105 7.50 15.03 -9.00
C LEU A 105 6.16 15.77 -9.09
N PRO A 106 5.82 16.41 -10.22
CA PRO A 106 4.50 17.01 -10.42
C PRO A 106 3.34 16.01 -10.26
N SER A 107 3.60 14.71 -10.41
CA SER A 107 2.64 13.63 -10.23
C SER A 107 2.52 13.13 -8.78
N ASP A 108 3.28 13.68 -7.83
CA ASP A 108 3.24 13.24 -6.43
C ASP A 108 1.88 13.55 -5.79
N SER A 109 1.37 12.59 -5.01
CA SER A 109 0.04 12.70 -4.39
C SER A 109 -0.07 13.81 -3.35
N ARG A 110 1.04 14.28 -2.75
CA ARG A 110 1.04 15.39 -1.79
C ARG A 110 0.68 16.72 -2.46
N LEU A 111 0.96 16.86 -3.76
CA LEU A 111 0.66 18.06 -4.53
C LEU A 111 -0.82 18.15 -4.94
N ARG A 112 -1.63 17.11 -4.68
CA ARG A 112 -3.03 17.08 -5.06
C ARG A 112 -3.84 18.18 -4.35
N PRO A 113 -4.39 19.15 -5.09
CA PRO A 113 -5.03 20.34 -4.50
C PRO A 113 -6.35 20.00 -3.79
N ASP A 114 -7.06 18.97 -4.25
CA ASP A 114 -8.29 18.46 -3.64
C ASP A 114 -8.04 17.85 -2.26
N ARG A 115 -6.95 17.09 -2.12
CA ARG A 115 -6.52 16.49 -0.85
C ARG A 115 -5.99 17.55 0.12
N TYR A 116 -5.21 18.51 -0.38
CA TYR A 116 -4.70 19.61 0.43
C TYR A 116 -5.85 20.50 0.96
N ALA A 117 -6.83 20.83 0.13
CA ALA A 117 -8.01 21.57 0.56
C ALA A 117 -8.82 20.81 1.62
N LEU A 118 -8.94 19.48 1.48
CA LEU A 118 -9.60 18.62 2.48
C LEU A 118 -8.87 18.62 3.82
N GLU A 119 -7.54 18.55 3.80
CA GLU A 119 -6.68 18.60 4.98
C GLU A 119 -6.82 19.94 5.72
N MET A 120 -6.93 21.05 4.98
CA MET A 120 -7.20 22.38 5.53
C MET A 120 -8.66 22.58 5.98
N GLY A 121 -9.54 21.59 5.77
CA GLY A 121 -10.95 21.64 6.14
C GLY A 121 -11.87 22.38 5.16
N ASP A 122 -11.37 22.81 4.00
CA ASP A 122 -12.17 23.50 2.97
C ASP A 122 -12.86 22.48 2.05
N MET A 123 -14.04 22.04 2.48
CA MET A 123 -14.86 21.06 1.76
C MET A 123 -15.32 21.55 0.38
N SER A 124 -15.61 22.86 0.25
CA SER A 124 -16.09 23.45 -1.00
C SER A 124 -14.99 23.44 -2.06
N LYS A 125 -13.80 23.93 -1.70
CA LYS A 125 -12.63 23.91 -2.59
C LYS A 125 -12.22 22.48 -2.93
N SER A 126 -12.24 21.56 -1.96
CA SER A 126 -11.93 20.15 -2.21
C SER A 126 -12.86 19.53 -3.26
N GLY A 127 -14.17 19.76 -3.17
CA GLY A 127 -15.14 19.27 -4.15
C GLY A 127 -14.94 19.83 -5.56
N ASN A 128 -14.65 21.13 -5.66
CA ASN A 128 -14.40 21.79 -6.95
C ASN A 128 -13.11 21.29 -7.61
N GLU A 129 -12.01 21.20 -6.86
CA GLU A 129 -10.71 20.71 -7.35
C GLU A 129 -10.79 19.23 -7.76
N LYS A 130 -11.52 18.40 -7.01
CA LYS A 130 -11.78 17.00 -7.36
C LYS A 130 -12.48 16.91 -8.71
N SER A 131 -13.54 17.70 -8.91
CA SER A 131 -14.32 17.71 -10.16
C SER A 131 -13.45 18.16 -11.35
N SER A 132 -12.69 19.25 -11.18
CA SER A 132 -11.74 19.76 -12.18
C SER A 132 -10.67 18.74 -12.55
N MET A 133 -10.10 18.05 -11.56
CA MET A 133 -9.08 17.02 -11.79
C MET A 133 -9.64 15.81 -12.55
N GLU A 134 -10.81 15.30 -12.15
CA GLU A 134 -11.46 14.19 -12.85
C GLU A 134 -11.85 14.55 -14.29
N GLU A 135 -12.32 15.78 -14.52
CA GLU A 135 -12.63 16.26 -15.86
C GLU A 135 -11.38 16.34 -16.74
N ARG A 136 -10.27 16.88 -16.23
CA ARG A 136 -8.98 16.88 -16.93
C ARG A 136 -8.50 15.46 -17.24
N GLN A 137 -8.69 14.50 -16.33
CA GLN A 137 -8.36 13.08 -16.58
C GLN A 137 -9.22 12.48 -17.69
N ARG A 138 -10.52 12.79 -17.73
CA ARG A 138 -11.42 12.35 -18.81
C ARG A 138 -11.04 12.99 -20.15
N ALA A 139 -10.67 14.27 -20.16
CA ALA A 139 -10.25 14.99 -21.35
C ALA A 139 -8.92 14.47 -21.92
N GLU A 140 -7.93 14.19 -21.06
CA GLU A 140 -6.68 13.55 -21.46
C GLU A 140 -6.93 12.17 -22.07
N LYS A 141 -7.75 11.34 -21.41
CA LYS A 141 -8.10 10.01 -21.93
C LYS A 141 -8.71 10.10 -23.34
N ARG A 142 -9.67 11.00 -23.57
CA ARG A 142 -10.26 11.23 -24.91
C ARG A 142 -9.20 11.63 -25.93
N THR A 143 -8.36 12.60 -25.59
CA THR A 143 -7.28 13.08 -26.47
C THR A 143 -6.29 11.95 -26.81
N ARG A 144 -6.03 11.06 -25.86
CA ARG A 144 -5.12 9.93 -26.05
C ARG A 144 -5.72 8.86 -26.97
N GLU A 145 -7.01 8.55 -26.78
CA GLU A 145 -7.78 7.63 -27.63
C GLU A 145 -7.91 8.17 -29.06
N GLU A 146 -8.19 9.47 -29.23
CA GLU A 146 -8.22 10.14 -30.54
C GLU A 146 -6.88 10.07 -31.27
N LYS A 147 -5.77 10.15 -30.53
CA LYS A 147 -4.40 10.01 -31.07
C LYS A 147 -3.97 8.55 -31.27
N GLY A 148 -4.81 7.57 -30.93
CA GLY A 148 -4.49 6.14 -31.00
C GLY A 148 -3.33 5.71 -30.09
N ARG A 149 -3.05 6.45 -29.00
CA ARG A 149 -1.95 6.14 -28.08
C ARG A 149 -2.45 5.30 -26.90
N SER A 150 -1.72 4.25 -26.55
CA SER A 150 -1.95 3.47 -25.33
C SER A 150 -1.39 4.19 -24.09
N PHE A 151 -1.91 3.86 -22.90
CA PHE A 151 -1.30 4.31 -21.64
C PHE A 151 -0.03 3.51 -21.40
N THR A 152 1.05 4.17 -21.02
CA THR A 152 2.25 3.47 -20.54
C THR A 152 2.73 4.14 -19.25
N PRO A 153 2.81 3.39 -18.13
CA PRO A 153 3.37 3.92 -16.89
C PRO A 153 4.84 4.30 -17.07
N LYS A 154 5.27 5.37 -16.40
CA LYS A 154 6.66 5.89 -16.52
C LYS A 154 7.66 5.07 -15.69
N TRP A 155 7.26 4.69 -14.48
CA TRP A 155 8.14 4.09 -13.44
C TRP A 155 7.98 2.57 -13.30
N PHE A 156 7.07 1.99 -14.06
CA PHE A 156 6.81 0.56 -14.08
C PHE A 156 6.73 0.10 -15.52
N ASP A 157 7.25 -1.09 -15.80
CA ASP A 157 7.10 -1.76 -17.07
C ASP A 157 5.98 -2.80 -16.94
N ILE A 158 5.13 -2.89 -17.97
CA ILE A 158 4.07 -3.89 -18.04
C ILE A 158 4.74 -5.21 -18.41
N THR A 159 4.59 -6.24 -17.58
CA THR A 159 5.12 -7.57 -17.89
C THR A 159 4.05 -8.42 -18.59
N GLU A 160 4.48 -9.47 -19.28
CA GLU A 160 3.57 -10.51 -19.80
C GLU A 160 3.09 -11.47 -18.70
N GLU A 161 3.57 -11.29 -17.47
CA GLU A 161 3.22 -12.13 -16.34
C GLU A 161 1.83 -11.75 -15.81
N VAL A 162 1.03 -12.78 -15.58
CA VAL A 162 -0.33 -12.63 -15.09
C VAL A 162 -0.48 -13.52 -13.86
N THR A 163 -0.89 -12.93 -12.75
CA THR A 163 -1.13 -13.65 -11.50
C THR A 163 -2.60 -14.03 -11.44
N PRO A 164 -2.94 -15.34 -11.42
CA PRO A 164 -4.33 -15.76 -11.25
C PRO A 164 -4.80 -15.46 -9.84
N THR A 165 -5.91 -14.73 -9.71
CA THR A 165 -6.57 -14.49 -8.43
C THR A 165 -7.99 -15.06 -8.45
N PRO A 166 -8.62 -15.28 -7.28
CA PRO A 166 -10.03 -15.70 -7.21
C PRO A 166 -11.01 -14.76 -7.92
N TRP A 167 -10.60 -13.52 -8.21
CA TRP A 167 -11.40 -12.49 -8.87
C TRP A 167 -11.00 -12.25 -10.33
N GLY A 168 -10.08 -13.06 -10.85
CA GLY A 168 -9.57 -12.97 -12.22
C GLY A 168 -8.06 -12.84 -12.28
N ASP A 169 -7.58 -12.89 -13.51
CA ASP A 169 -6.18 -12.78 -13.88
C ASP A 169 -5.72 -11.31 -13.78
N LEU A 170 -4.66 -11.04 -13.01
CA LEU A 170 -4.11 -9.70 -12.80
C LEU A 170 -2.75 -9.54 -13.47
N GLU A 171 -2.59 -8.49 -14.27
CA GLU A 171 -1.32 -8.10 -14.87
C GLU A 171 -0.31 -7.68 -13.80
N VAL A 172 0.92 -8.15 -13.92
CA VAL A 172 2.03 -7.78 -13.02
C VAL A 172 2.78 -6.57 -13.60
N TYR A 173 3.05 -5.59 -12.74
CA TYR A 173 3.83 -4.40 -13.10
C TYR A 173 5.18 -4.49 -12.41
N GLN A 174 6.26 -4.50 -13.19
CA GLN A 174 7.62 -4.56 -12.65
C GLN A 174 8.19 -3.16 -12.50
N PHE A 175 8.75 -2.85 -11.33
CA PHE A 175 9.44 -1.58 -11.11
C PHE A 175 10.72 -1.51 -11.96
N ASN A 176 10.87 -0.45 -12.75
CA ASN A 176 11.92 -0.35 -13.77
C ASN A 176 13.19 0.38 -13.33
N GLY A 177 13.30 0.78 -12.06
CA GLY A 177 14.50 1.44 -11.51
C GLY A 177 14.68 2.92 -11.87
N LYS A 178 14.04 3.42 -12.95
CA LYS A 178 14.20 4.79 -13.46
C LYS A 178 13.87 5.87 -12.41
N TYR A 179 12.95 5.57 -11.49
CA TYR A 179 12.60 6.50 -10.41
C TYR A 179 13.77 6.70 -9.43
N LEU A 180 14.55 5.65 -9.13
CA LEU A 180 15.70 5.75 -8.24
C LEU A 180 16.79 6.62 -8.86
N GLU A 181 17.08 6.44 -10.15
CA GLU A 181 18.02 7.28 -10.90
C GLU A 181 17.59 8.76 -10.88
N HIS A 182 16.30 9.02 -11.08
CA HIS A 182 15.75 10.37 -10.98
C HIS A 182 15.90 10.96 -9.58
N ARG A 183 15.69 10.15 -8.54
CA ARG A 183 15.85 10.56 -7.13
C ARG A 183 17.31 10.86 -6.79
N GLU A 184 18.24 10.03 -7.22
CA GLU A 184 19.67 10.29 -7.02
C GLU A 184 20.14 11.56 -7.73
N ALA A 185 19.66 11.81 -8.94
CA ALA A 185 19.94 13.05 -9.66
C ALA A 185 19.30 14.27 -8.96
N ALA A 186 18.10 14.12 -8.40
CA ALA A 186 17.42 15.15 -7.63
C ALA A 186 18.18 15.49 -6.34
N ASP A 187 18.69 14.50 -5.63
CA ASP A 187 19.38 14.68 -4.35
C ASP A 187 20.78 15.30 -4.51
N LYS A 188 21.42 15.12 -5.68
CA LYS A 188 22.69 15.78 -6.05
C LYS A 188 22.53 17.24 -6.48
N SER A 189 21.30 17.69 -6.74
CA SER A 189 21.01 19.05 -7.20
C SER A 189 20.79 19.99 -6.01
N GLU A 190 21.49 21.13 -5.97
CA GLU A 190 21.26 22.19 -4.98
C GLU A 190 20.06 23.09 -5.36
N ASP A 191 18.88 22.48 -5.53
CA ASP A 191 17.66 23.21 -5.80
C ASP A 191 16.82 23.36 -4.52
N ASN A 192 16.58 24.59 -4.11
CA ASN A 192 15.78 24.97 -2.92
C ASN A 192 14.36 25.42 -3.28
N THR A 193 13.81 24.97 -4.41
CA THR A 193 12.43 25.25 -4.80
C THR A 193 11.45 24.75 -3.74
N ASP A 194 10.53 25.63 -3.30
CA ASP A 194 9.47 25.27 -2.35
C ASP A 194 8.58 24.17 -2.96
N PRO A 195 8.47 22.98 -2.34
CA PRO A 195 7.64 21.89 -2.85
C PRO A 195 6.17 22.31 -3.03
N LYS A 196 5.67 23.30 -2.29
CA LYS A 196 4.29 23.79 -2.40
C LYS A 196 4.05 24.64 -3.65
N SER A 197 5.11 25.12 -4.31
CA SER A 197 5.02 25.91 -5.54
C SER A 197 4.91 25.05 -6.81
N ILE A 198 5.11 23.73 -6.70
CA ILE A 198 5.10 22.81 -7.84
C ILE A 198 3.64 22.55 -8.27
N PRO A 199 3.25 22.87 -9.51
CA PRO A 199 1.91 22.59 -9.98
C PRO A 199 1.70 21.08 -10.13
N PHE A 200 0.59 20.58 -9.58
CA PHE A 200 0.22 19.19 -9.74
C PHE A 200 -0.11 18.89 -11.21
N ASN A 201 0.68 18.00 -11.80
CA ASN A 201 0.50 17.49 -13.15
C ASN A 201 0.77 15.98 -13.16
N PRO A 202 -0.28 15.15 -13.09
CA PRO A 202 -0.15 13.70 -13.08
C PRO A 202 0.17 13.10 -14.46
N TRP A 203 -0.06 13.83 -15.56
CA TRP A 203 0.10 13.35 -16.93
C TRP A 203 1.55 13.49 -17.41
N GLN A 204 2.45 12.82 -16.69
CA GLN A 204 3.87 12.71 -17.03
C GLN A 204 4.08 11.42 -17.81
N PHE A 205 3.92 11.46 -19.13
CA PHE A 205 4.17 10.30 -19.99
C PHE A 205 5.68 10.03 -20.13
N GLN A 206 6.06 8.84 -20.61
CA GLN A 206 7.42 8.67 -21.13
C GLN A 206 7.64 9.74 -22.18
N ASP A 207 8.77 10.45 -22.07
CA ASP A 207 9.23 11.30 -23.16
C ASP A 207 9.45 10.38 -24.35
N MET A 208 8.48 10.34 -25.25
CA MET A 208 8.67 9.77 -26.57
C MET A 208 9.72 10.69 -27.18
N SER A 209 10.99 10.28 -27.13
CA SER A 209 12.06 10.95 -27.87
C SER A 209 11.61 11.03 -29.32
N THR A 210 11.16 12.21 -29.73
CA THR A 210 11.18 12.64 -31.12
C THR A 210 12.63 12.81 -31.55
#